data_AF-A0A7K3H7X8-F1
#
_entry.id   AF-A0A7K3H7X8-F1
#
_cell.length_a   1.000
_cell.length_b   1.000
_cell.length_c   1.000
_cell.angle_alpha   90.00
_cell.angle_beta   90.00
_cell.angle_gamma   90.00
#
_symmetry.space_group_name_H-M   'P 1'
#
loop_
_entity.id
_entity.type
_entity.pdbx_description
1 polymer ?
#
loop_
_entity_poly.entity_id
_entity_poly.type
_entity_poly.pdbx_seq_one_letter_code
_entity_poly.pdbx_strand_id
1 'polypeptide(L)'
;AVLPDGRSAARVDAALTALIGPGHHVLLTADAGPEARYRRWLAVSRGAVRAVIGTRAAMFAPVRQLGLAAIWDDGDSSHGDEHAPYPHAREVLMLRAAHEGAGFLLGAHGRTVEAAQLVETGWAHPLAADRETVR
;
A
#
# COMPACT_ATOMS: atom_id res chain seq x y z
N ALA A 1 -2.63 0.86 1.67
CA ALA A 1 -2.00 1.02 0.36
C ALA A 1 -0.69 1.78 0.51
N VAL A 2 0.36 1.33 -0.18
CA VAL A 2 1.68 1.99 -0.25
C VAL A 2 1.84 2.62 -1.64
N LEU A 3 2.23 3.88 -1.66
CA LEU A 3 2.38 4.72 -2.84
C LEU A 3 3.84 5.19 -2.96
N PRO A 4 4.34 5.47 -4.17
CA PRO A 4 5.75 5.83 -4.36
C PRO A 4 6.11 7.14 -3.64
N ASP A 5 5.21 8.13 -3.68
CA ASP A 5 5.50 9.47 -3.19
C ASP A 5 4.32 10.11 -2.43
N GLY A 6 4.61 11.23 -1.75
CA GLY A 6 3.64 11.96 -0.94
C GLY A 6 2.49 12.60 -1.74
N ARG A 7 2.72 13.01 -2.99
CA ARG A 7 1.68 13.56 -3.87
C ARG A 7 0.70 12.46 -4.28
N SER A 8 1.21 11.30 -4.68
CA SER A 8 0.40 10.12 -5.00
C SER A 8 -0.40 9.65 -3.78
N ALA A 9 0.22 9.60 -2.60
CA ALA A 9 -0.46 9.26 -1.36
C ALA A 9 -1.56 10.28 -0.99
N ALA A 10 -1.31 11.58 -1.14
CA ALA A 10 -2.29 12.64 -0.90
C ALA A 10 -3.49 12.56 -1.86
N ARG A 11 -3.27 12.19 -3.13
CA ARG A 11 -4.36 11.99 -4.10
C ARG A 11 -5.28 10.84 -3.67
N VAL A 12 -4.71 9.74 -3.20
CA VAL A 12 -5.50 8.59 -2.69
C VAL A 12 -6.19 8.95 -1.37
N ASP A 13 -5.54 9.71 -0.49
CA ASP A 13 -6.12 10.24 0.75
C ASP A 13 -7.36 11.09 0.50
N ALA A 14 -7.29 12.02 -0.45
CA ALA A 14 -8.43 12.84 -0.86
C ALA A 14 -9.55 11.99 -1.47
N ALA A 15 -9.21 11.06 -2.36
CA ALA A 15 -10.19 10.18 -3.00
C ALA A 15 -10.92 9.27 -1.99
N LEU A 16 -10.19 8.67 -1.05
CA LEU A 16 -10.79 7.86 0.00
C LEU A 16 -11.62 8.71 0.96
N THR A 17 -11.16 9.90 1.34
CA THR A 17 -11.95 10.82 2.17
C THR A 17 -13.29 11.16 1.51
N ALA A 18 -13.28 11.40 0.19
CA ALA A 18 -14.51 11.67 -0.55
C ALA A 18 -15.44 10.45 -0.65
N LEU A 19 -14.88 9.24 -0.73
CA LEU A 19 -15.65 8.00 -0.93
C LEU A 19 -16.25 7.46 0.38
N ILE A 20 -15.46 7.43 1.45
CA ILE A 20 -15.85 6.77 2.71
C ILE A 20 -15.95 7.73 3.91
N GLY A 21 -15.69 9.02 3.69
CA GLY A 21 -15.71 10.03 4.75
C GLY A 21 -14.39 10.14 5.53
N PRO A 22 -14.23 11.23 6.31
CA PRO A 22 -13.02 11.45 7.12
C PRO A 22 -12.93 10.49 8.30
N GLY A 23 -11.71 10.22 8.76
CA GLY A 23 -11.46 9.41 9.97
C GLY A 23 -11.50 7.89 9.78
N HIS A 24 -11.86 7.41 8.59
CA HIS A 24 -11.88 5.98 8.27
C HIS A 24 -10.52 5.42 7.83
N HIS A 25 -9.59 6.29 7.45
CA HIS A 25 -8.19 5.95 7.16
C HIS A 25 -7.24 7.01 7.72
N VAL A 26 -5.95 6.68 7.76
CA VAL A 26 -4.88 7.65 8.05
C VAL A 26 -3.86 7.70 6.93
N LEU A 27 -3.26 8.89 6.77
CA LEU A 27 -2.13 9.12 5.88
C LEU A 27 -0.80 9.06 6.65
N LEU A 28 0.08 8.11 6.31
CA LEU A 28 1.42 7.96 6.87
C LEU A 28 2.47 8.36 5.82
N THR A 29 2.88 9.62 5.83
CA THR A 29 3.93 10.18 4.98
C THR A 29 4.96 10.92 5.84
N ALA A 30 6.17 11.11 5.32
CA ALA A 30 7.24 11.83 6.02
C ALA A 30 6.83 13.27 6.40
N ASP A 31 6.04 13.93 5.56
CA ASP A 31 5.67 15.35 5.68
C ASP A 31 4.78 15.68 6.88
N ALA A 32 4.08 14.69 7.45
CA ALA A 32 3.13 14.92 8.55
C ALA A 32 3.78 15.35 9.88
N GLY A 33 5.11 15.34 9.97
CA GLY A 33 5.84 15.63 11.21
C GLY A 33 5.79 14.46 12.23
N PRO A 34 6.77 14.35 13.15
CA PRO A 34 6.88 13.18 14.04
C PRO A 34 5.65 12.95 14.93
N GLU A 35 5.09 14.01 15.53
CA GLU A 35 3.95 13.90 16.45
C GLU A 35 2.69 13.39 15.75
N ALA A 36 2.33 13.96 14.59
CA ALA A 36 1.13 13.53 13.88
C ALA A 36 1.29 12.11 13.33
N ARG A 37 2.47 11.75 12.82
CA ARG A 37 2.76 10.36 12.41
C ARG A 37 2.60 9.38 13.57
N TYR A 38 3.16 9.71 14.74
CA TYR A 38 3.04 8.87 15.93
C TYR A 38 1.59 8.71 16.38
N ARG A 39 0.82 9.80 16.41
CA ARG A 39 -0.61 9.77 16.75
C ARG A 39 -1.40 8.88 15.78
N ARG A 40 -1.16 9.02 14.47
CA ARG A 40 -1.80 8.19 13.42
C ARG A 40 -1.41 6.72 13.56
N TRP A 41 -0.14 6.42 13.82
CA TRP A 41 0.33 5.06 14.08
C TRP A 41 -0.37 4.43 15.28
N LEU A 42 -0.50 5.15 16.39
CA LEU A 42 -1.21 4.68 17.58
C LEU A 42 -2.69 4.42 17.30
N ALA A 43 -3.35 5.27 16.51
CA ALA A 43 -4.74 5.07 16.13
C ALA A 43 -4.95 3.75 15.36
N VAL A 44 -4.02 3.42 14.45
CA VAL A 44 -4.03 2.16 13.70
C VAL A 44 -3.73 0.97 14.61
N SER A 45 -2.66 1.05 15.40
CA SER A 45 -2.22 -0.01 16.30
C SER A 45 -3.29 -0.38 17.34
N ARG A 46 -4.03 0.61 17.83
CA ARG A 46 -5.15 0.41 18.77
C ARG A 46 -6.44 -0.05 18.09
N GLY A 47 -6.48 -0.08 16.76
CA GLY A 47 -7.66 -0.46 15.96
C GLY A 47 -8.74 0.62 15.87
N ALA A 48 -8.46 1.86 16.30
CA ALA A 48 -9.37 2.99 16.14
C ALA A 48 -9.56 3.36 14.66
N VAL A 49 -8.52 3.17 13.86
CA VAL A 49 -8.56 3.29 12.39
C VAL A 49 -8.04 1.99 11.78
N ARG A 50 -8.73 1.47 10.76
CA ARG A 50 -8.43 0.17 10.13
C ARG A 50 -7.96 0.26 8.68
N ALA A 51 -7.70 1.47 8.18
CA ALA A 51 -7.15 1.67 6.85
C ALA A 51 -5.98 2.65 6.89
N VAL A 52 -4.94 2.36 6.11
CA VAL A 52 -3.72 3.15 6.04
C VAL A 52 -3.35 3.39 4.59
N ILE A 53 -3.02 4.64 4.29
CA ILE A 53 -2.43 5.10 3.03
C ILE A 53 -1.08 5.70 3.41
N GLY A 54 -0.05 5.51 2.60
CA GLY A 54 1.21 6.18 2.87
C GLY A 54 2.28 5.86 1.85
N THR A 55 3.49 6.35 2.10
CA THR A 55 4.68 5.97 1.35
C THR A 55 5.31 4.70 1.94
N ARG A 56 6.54 4.36 1.52
CA ARG A 56 7.29 3.14 1.91
C ARG A 56 7.05 2.65 3.34
N ALA A 57 7.22 3.50 4.36
CA ALA A 57 7.11 3.10 5.77
C ALA A 57 5.71 2.55 6.17
N ALA A 58 4.65 2.88 5.42
CA ALA A 58 3.32 2.36 5.66
C ALA A 58 3.21 0.84 5.44
N MET A 59 4.19 0.19 4.77
CA MET A 59 4.26 -1.26 4.65
C MET A 59 4.24 -1.98 6.01
N PHE A 60 4.73 -1.32 7.07
CA PHE A 60 4.77 -1.86 8.43
C PHE A 60 3.55 -1.49 9.28
N ALA A 61 2.59 -0.71 8.76
CA ALA A 61 1.49 -0.22 9.57
C ALA A 61 0.65 -1.38 10.16
N PRO A 62 0.43 -1.42 11.49
CA PRO A 62 -0.14 -2.56 12.20
C PRO A 62 -1.67 -2.57 12.12
N VAL A 63 -2.20 -2.60 10.91
CA VAL A 63 -3.65 -2.68 10.67
C VAL A 63 -4.19 -3.98 11.27
N ARG A 64 -5.14 -3.87 12.20
CA ARG A 64 -5.81 -5.04 12.78
C ARG A 64 -6.74 -5.69 11.76
N GLN A 65 -6.69 -7.02 11.67
CA GLN A 65 -7.52 -7.81 10.74
C GLN A 65 -7.34 -7.32 9.29
N LEU A 66 -6.08 -7.32 8.82
CA LEU A 66 -5.76 -6.88 7.47
C LEU A 66 -6.57 -7.69 6.45
N GLY A 67 -7.44 -7.03 5.71
CA GLY A 67 -8.21 -7.65 4.61
C GLY A 67 -7.54 -7.49 3.25
N LEU A 68 -6.75 -6.43 3.07
CA LEU A 68 -6.08 -6.11 1.81
C LEU A 68 -4.78 -5.33 2.04
N ALA A 69 -3.68 -5.86 1.53
CA ALA A 69 -2.44 -5.14 1.29
C ALA A 69 -2.42 -4.66 -0.17
N ALA A 70 -2.02 -3.41 -0.41
CA ALA A 70 -1.95 -2.89 -1.77
C ALA A 70 -0.72 -2.01 -1.98
N ILE A 71 -0.12 -2.09 -3.17
CA ILE A 71 1.00 -1.27 -3.62
C ILE A 71 0.70 -0.70 -5.01
N TRP A 72 1.07 0.57 -5.22
CA TRP A 72 1.05 1.19 -6.53
C TRP A 72 2.46 1.35 -7.10
N ASP A 73 2.63 0.97 -8.35
CA ASP A 73 3.87 1.06 -9.13
C ASP A 73 5.06 0.41 -8.42
N ASP A 74 5.04 -0.93 -8.30
CA ASP A 74 6.02 -1.70 -7.51
C ASP A 74 7.45 -1.66 -8.07
N GLY A 75 7.65 -1.11 -9.27
CA GLY A 75 8.97 -0.88 -9.87
C GLY A 75 9.60 0.46 -9.48
N ASP A 76 8.88 1.33 -8.77
CA ASP A 76 9.44 2.60 -8.31
C ASP A 76 10.48 2.37 -7.20
N SER A 77 11.67 2.93 -7.37
CA SER A 77 12.80 2.74 -6.45
C SER A 77 12.53 3.26 -5.04
N SER A 78 11.59 4.19 -4.86
CA SER A 78 11.18 4.71 -3.55
C SER A 78 10.59 3.65 -2.62
N HIS A 79 10.13 2.52 -3.16
CA HIS A 79 9.60 1.39 -2.39
C HIS A 79 10.67 0.57 -1.67
N GLY A 80 11.93 0.64 -2.12
CA GLY A 80 13.08 0.04 -1.44
C GLY A 80 13.55 0.90 -0.27
N ASP A 81 13.83 0.29 0.89
CA ASP A 81 14.53 0.99 1.97
C ASP A 81 16.04 0.85 1.80
N GLU A 82 16.74 1.96 2.00
CA GLU A 82 18.20 2.05 1.93
C GLU A 82 18.88 1.62 3.24
N HIS A 83 18.11 1.44 4.31
CA HIS A 83 18.63 1.00 5.60
C HIS A 83 18.42 -0.50 5.77
N ALA A 84 19.42 -1.17 6.35
CA ALA A 84 19.31 -2.58 6.73
C ALA A 84 18.02 -2.82 7.54
N PRO A 85 17.23 -3.87 7.23
CA PRO A 85 17.56 -5.02 6.37
C PRO A 85 17.19 -4.85 4.88
N TYR A 86 17.12 -3.62 4.37
CA TYR A 86 16.80 -3.28 2.99
C TYR A 86 15.44 -3.82 2.49
N PRO A 87 14.36 -3.71 3.29
CA PRO A 87 13.06 -4.21 2.87
C PRO A 87 12.54 -3.46 1.64
N HIS A 88 11.94 -4.20 0.72
CA HIS A 88 11.14 -3.65 -0.37
C HIS A 88 9.65 -3.74 -0.02
N ALA A 89 8.89 -2.67 -0.26
CA ALA A 89 7.49 -2.60 0.15
C ALA A 89 6.61 -3.72 -0.44
N ARG A 90 6.83 -4.11 -1.71
CA ARG A 90 6.14 -5.24 -2.34
C ARG A 90 6.29 -6.52 -1.51
N GLU A 91 7.53 -6.88 -1.18
CA GLU A 91 7.85 -8.12 -0.47
C GLU A 91 7.25 -8.13 0.94
N VAL A 92 7.37 -7.01 1.67
CA VAL A 92 6.78 -6.87 3.00
C VAL A 92 5.26 -7.04 2.94
N LEU A 93 4.60 -6.37 1.99
CA LEU A 93 3.15 -6.44 1.85
C LEU A 93 2.66 -7.83 1.42
N MET A 94 3.38 -8.51 0.52
CA MET A 94 3.07 -9.87 0.12
C MET A 94 3.21 -10.86 1.28
N LEU A 95 4.32 -10.78 2.03
CA LEU A 95 4.55 -11.62 3.21
C LEU A 95 3.46 -11.40 4.27
N ARG A 96 3.06 -10.15 4.49
CA ARG A 96 1.97 -9.82 5.40
C ARG A 96 0.64 -10.37 4.91
N ALA A 97 0.32 -10.20 3.63
CA ALA A 97 -0.92 -10.73 3.06
C ALA A 97 -1.00 -12.25 3.20
N ALA A 98 0.09 -12.96 2.90
CA ALA A 98 0.17 -14.41 3.07
C ALA A 98 0.03 -14.84 4.54
N HIS A 99 0.74 -14.20 5.48
CA HIS A 99 0.68 -14.55 6.90
C HIS A 99 -0.66 -14.20 7.57
N GLU A 100 -1.28 -13.09 7.18
CA GLU A 100 -2.53 -12.61 7.77
C GLU A 100 -3.78 -13.15 7.04
N GLY A 101 -3.61 -13.90 5.94
CA GLY A 101 -4.72 -14.38 5.11
C GLY A 101 -5.47 -13.25 4.38
N ALA A 102 -4.76 -12.17 4.05
CA ALA A 102 -5.30 -10.99 3.39
C ALA A 102 -5.14 -11.07 1.86
N GLY A 103 -5.93 -10.30 1.13
CA GLY A 103 -5.67 -10.06 -0.29
C GLY A 103 -4.38 -9.24 -0.49
N PHE A 104 -3.71 -9.46 -1.62
CA PHE A 104 -2.64 -8.60 -2.11
C PHE A 104 -3.02 -8.02 -3.47
N LEU A 105 -2.90 -6.70 -3.63
CA LEU A 105 -3.15 -6.01 -4.89
C LEU A 105 -1.94 -5.19 -5.30
N LEU A 106 -1.43 -5.46 -6.50
CA LEU A 106 -0.40 -4.66 -7.16
C LEU A 106 -1.04 -3.98 -8.36
N GLY A 107 -1.02 -2.66 -8.37
CA GLY A 107 -1.47 -1.84 -9.51
C GLY A 107 -0.31 -1.01 -10.05
N ALA A 108 -0.19 -0.89 -11.35
CA ALA A 108 0.84 -0.08 -11.99
C ALA A 108 0.42 0.26 -13.43
N HIS A 109 1.08 1.26 -14.04
CA HIS A 109 0.87 1.56 -15.46
C HIS A 109 1.61 0.59 -16.39
N GLY A 110 2.73 0.03 -15.92
CA GLY A 110 3.48 -1.03 -16.58
C GLY A 110 3.46 -2.32 -15.77
N ARG A 111 3.94 -3.41 -16.35
CA ARG A 111 4.14 -4.68 -15.64
C ARG A 111 5.64 -4.87 -15.38
N THR A 112 6.04 -4.87 -14.12
CA THR A 112 7.42 -5.20 -13.70
C THR A 112 7.72 -6.68 -13.94
N VAL A 113 9.02 -7.04 -13.90
CA VAL A 113 9.45 -8.44 -14.03
C VAL A 113 8.91 -9.25 -12.85
N GLU A 114 8.90 -8.68 -11.66
CA GLU A 114 8.41 -9.33 -10.46
C GLU A 114 6.89 -9.51 -10.51
N ALA A 115 6.12 -8.49 -10.91
CA ALA A 115 4.69 -8.66 -11.15
C ALA A 115 4.39 -9.71 -12.24
N ALA A 116 5.21 -9.76 -13.30
CA ALA A 116 5.10 -10.78 -14.34
C ALA A 116 5.33 -12.19 -13.76
N GLN A 117 6.36 -12.36 -12.92
CA GLN A 117 6.69 -13.62 -12.25
C GLN A 117 5.57 -14.07 -11.30
N LEU A 118 4.94 -13.15 -10.55
CA LEU A 118 3.80 -13.49 -9.69
C LEU A 118 2.63 -14.06 -10.49
N VAL A 119 2.37 -13.52 -11.67
CA VAL A 119 1.32 -14.02 -12.57
C VAL A 119 1.72 -15.35 -13.21
N GLU A 120 2.95 -15.45 -13.71
CA GLU A 120 3.46 -16.65 -14.38
C GLU A 120 3.51 -17.87 -13.46
N THR A 121 3.86 -17.67 -12.19
CA THR A 121 3.87 -18.73 -11.17
C THR A 121 2.48 -19.08 -10.63
N GLY A 122 1.45 -18.32 -11.01
CA GLY A 122 0.08 -18.47 -10.50
C GLY A 122 -0.11 -17.99 -9.07
N TRP A 123 0.87 -17.28 -8.48
CA TRP A 123 0.75 -16.69 -7.15
C TRP A 123 -0.26 -15.53 -7.14
N ALA A 124 -0.29 -14.74 -8.22
CA ALA A 124 -1.30 -13.70 -8.46
C ALA A 124 -2.05 -13.96 -9.76
N HIS A 125 -3.25 -13.39 -9.87
CA HIS A 125 -4.03 -13.40 -11.11
C HIS A 125 -4.02 -12.00 -11.75
N PRO A 126 -3.96 -11.92 -13.09
CA PRO A 126 -4.02 -10.64 -13.78
C PRO A 126 -5.42 -10.04 -13.64
N LEU A 127 -5.49 -8.78 -13.22
CA LEU A 127 -6.71 -7.96 -13.26
C LEU A 127 -6.57 -6.95 -14.40
N ALA A 128 -7.10 -7.29 -15.56
CA ALA A 128 -7.13 -6.41 -16.72
C ALA A 128 -8.58 -6.10 -17.08
N ALA A 129 -8.88 -4.83 -17.31
CA ALA A 129 -10.12 -4.45 -17.97
C ALA A 129 -10.08 -4.93 -19.43
N ASP A 130 -11.24 -5.24 -20.00
CA ASP A 130 -11.33 -5.55 -21.41
C ASP A 130 -10.89 -4.35 -22.27
N ARG A 131 -10.54 -4.61 -23.53
CA ARG A 131 -10.06 -3.56 -24.44
C ARG A 131 -11.12 -2.50 -24.73
N GLU A 132 -12.40 -2.84 -24.57
CA GLU A 132 -13.52 -1.92 -24.81
C GLU A 132 -13.66 -0.90 -23.69
N THR A 133 -13.37 -1.29 -22.45
CA THR A 133 -13.43 -0.42 -21.26
C THR A 133 -12.25 0.57 -21.20
N VAL A 134 -11.12 0.23 -21.81
CA VAL A 134 -9.88 1.03 -21.75
C VAL A 134 -9.77 2.05 -22.90
N ARG A 135 -10.61 1.95 -23.94
CA ARG A 135 -10.57 2.80 -25.14
C ARG A 135 -11.63 3.88 -25.16
#